data_AF-M6ZQ53-F1
#
_entry.id   AF-M6ZQ53-F1
#
_cell.length_a   1.000
_cell.length_b   1.000
_cell.length_c   1.000
_cell.angle_alpha   90.00
_cell.angle_beta   90.00
_cell.angle_gamma   90.00
#
_symmetry.space_group_name_H-M   'P 1'
#
loop_
_entity.id
_entity.type
_entity.pdbx_description
1 polymer ?
#
loop_
_entity_poly.entity_id
_entity_poly.type
_entity_poly.pdbx_seq_one_letter_code
_entity_poly.pdbx_strand_id
1 'polypeptide(L)'
;MLKEINEPHRTLCGERIPFENIHAVSVSLPQLSDVIGYEEKRTETLSRLKSGYPRFVAHSYIARILDYNRDTKKINTPQFIISSKKAANWIVQKFSIQNFEIIEDEGITTLVIPDLKDLEKEILSFIQHTGCLASSRMAEDFLLKKESYKKFLGRKLKKKIRSIKFFLLYLLSMEI
;
A
#
# COMPACT_ATOMS: atom_id res chain seq x y z
N MET A 1 22.56 27.59 16.24
CA MET A 1 22.13 26.40 17.00
C MET A 1 20.74 26.02 16.52
N LEU A 2 20.59 24.87 15.87
CA LEU A 2 19.26 24.37 15.50
C LEU A 2 18.50 24.11 16.81
N LYS A 3 17.35 24.76 17.01
CA LYS A 3 16.49 24.44 18.15
C LYS A 3 15.93 23.04 17.90
N GLU A 4 16.23 22.11 18.79
CA GLU A 4 15.54 20.83 18.80
C GLU A 4 14.06 21.09 19.01
N ILE A 5 13.26 20.73 18.00
CA ILE A 5 11.81 20.79 18.11
C ILE A 5 11.41 19.55 18.90
N ASN A 6 11.03 19.75 20.16
CA ASN A 6 10.56 18.69 21.03
C ASN A 6 9.10 18.38 20.69
N GLU A 7 8.90 17.47 19.73
CA GLU A 7 7.58 16.95 19.38
C GLU A 7 7.31 15.68 20.19
N PRO A 8 6.24 15.62 21.00
CA PRO A 8 5.96 14.45 21.85
C PRO A 8 5.83 13.16 21.04
N HIS A 9 5.42 13.27 19.78
CA HIS A 9 5.20 12.14 18.88
C HIS A 9 6.47 11.55 18.27
N ARG A 10 7.62 12.27 18.27
CA ARG A 10 8.90 11.71 17.79
C ARG A 10 9.39 10.55 18.66
N THR A 11 8.91 10.47 19.89
CA THR A 11 9.25 9.41 20.86
C THR A 11 8.48 8.10 20.64
N LEU A 12 7.47 8.10 19.79
CA LEU A 12 6.69 6.90 19.45
C LEU A 12 7.33 6.20 18.26
N CYS A 13 7.67 4.91 18.37
CA CYS A 13 8.22 4.13 17.26
C CYS A 13 7.14 3.83 16.20
N GLY A 14 7.49 3.98 14.92
CA GLY A 14 6.68 3.58 13.77
C GLY A 14 5.59 4.56 13.32
N GLU A 15 5.58 5.77 13.88
CA GLU A 15 4.68 6.85 13.49
C GLU A 15 5.26 7.66 12.32
N ARG A 16 4.38 8.24 11.50
CA ARG A 16 4.76 9.06 10.33
C ARG A 16 5.46 10.35 10.73
N ILE A 17 6.42 10.79 9.92
CA ILE A 17 7.06 12.09 10.06
C ILE A 17 6.98 12.84 8.71
N PRO A 18 6.33 14.02 8.64
CA PRO A 18 5.51 14.66 9.68
C PRO A 18 4.21 13.88 9.99
N PHE A 19 3.68 14.01 11.21
CA PHE A 19 2.56 13.20 11.71
C PHE A 19 1.23 13.52 11.01
N GLU A 20 1.00 14.80 10.74
CA GLU A 20 -0.19 15.35 10.11
C GLU A 20 -0.31 14.97 8.63
N ASN A 21 0.81 14.61 8.01
CA ASN A 21 0.82 14.24 6.61
C ASN A 21 0.48 12.77 6.44
N ILE A 22 -0.75 12.48 6.00
CA ILE A 22 -1.20 11.12 5.76
C ILE A 22 -0.31 10.38 4.74
N HIS A 23 0.28 11.12 3.80
CA HIS A 23 1.14 10.61 2.73
C HIS A 23 2.62 10.50 3.11
N ALA A 24 3.00 10.85 4.35
CA ALA A 24 4.37 10.72 4.80
C ALA A 24 4.82 9.26 4.80
N VAL A 25 6.02 9.04 4.26
CA VAL A 25 6.65 7.72 4.14
C VAL A 25 7.74 7.50 5.19
N SER A 26 8.35 8.57 5.69
CA SER A 26 9.31 8.49 6.79
C SER A 26 8.60 8.14 8.09
N VAL A 27 9.24 7.29 8.90
CA VAL A 27 8.74 6.91 10.22
C VAL A 27 9.77 7.12 11.31
N SER A 28 9.29 7.30 12.53
CA SER A 28 10.11 7.47 13.73
C SER A 28 10.70 6.13 14.20
N LEU A 29 12.02 6.12 14.40
CA LEU A 29 12.76 5.10 15.15
C LEU A 29 13.56 5.82 16.25
N PRO A 30 12.92 6.19 17.37
CA PRO A 30 13.49 7.12 18.35
C PRO A 30 14.66 6.56 19.14
N GLN A 31 14.68 5.24 19.38
CA GLN A 31 15.70 4.59 20.19
C GLN A 31 16.62 3.71 19.33
N LEU A 32 17.87 3.51 19.78
CA LEU A 32 18.79 2.56 19.14
C LEU A 32 18.20 1.13 19.12
N SER A 33 17.44 0.76 20.15
CA SER A 33 16.70 -0.51 20.20
C SER A 33 15.66 -0.65 19.08
N ASP A 34 14.98 0.44 18.71
CA ASP A 34 14.04 0.46 17.59
C ASP A 34 14.77 0.29 16.26
N VAL A 35 15.95 0.91 16.09
CA VAL A 35 16.81 0.72 14.91
C VAL A 35 17.30 -0.72 14.81
N ILE A 36 17.86 -1.28 15.89
CA ILE A 36 18.31 -2.67 15.93
C ILE A 36 17.15 -3.62 15.62
N GLY A 37 15.98 -3.40 16.22
CA GLY A 37 14.81 -4.24 15.96
C GLY A 37 14.30 -4.14 14.53
N TYR A 38 14.47 -2.99 13.86
CA TYR A 38 14.17 -2.83 12.45
C TYR A 38 15.15 -3.64 11.58
N GLU A 39 16.46 -3.47 11.81
CA GLU A 39 17.52 -4.17 11.07
C GLU A 39 17.45 -5.70 11.24
N GLU A 40 17.17 -6.17 12.45
CA GLU A 40 16.99 -7.59 12.76
C GLU A 40 15.59 -8.14 12.41
N LYS A 41 14.70 -7.31 11.82
CA LYS A 41 13.33 -7.68 11.43
C LYS A 41 12.49 -8.25 12.58
N ARG A 42 12.70 -7.74 13.80
CA ARG A 42 11.94 -8.17 14.98
C ARG A 42 10.45 -7.86 14.80
N THR A 43 9.61 -8.84 15.10
CA THR A 43 8.16 -8.73 14.85
C THR A 43 7.55 -7.60 15.68
N GLU A 44 8.01 -7.40 16.91
CA GLU A 44 7.58 -6.33 17.81
C GLU A 44 7.91 -4.93 17.29
N THR A 45 8.98 -4.77 16.50
CA THR A 45 9.35 -3.49 15.88
C THR A 45 8.60 -3.28 14.57
N LEU A 46 8.62 -4.28 13.67
CA LEU A 46 7.97 -4.19 12.37
C LEU A 46 6.45 -4.00 12.48
N SER A 47 5.81 -4.62 13.49
CA SER A 47 4.37 -4.48 13.72
C SER A 47 3.94 -3.06 14.13
N ARG A 48 4.88 -2.22 14.60
CA ARG A 48 4.61 -0.80 14.93
C ARG A 48 4.68 0.11 13.71
N LEU A 49 5.32 -0.31 12.62
CA LEU A 49 5.48 0.49 11.42
C LEU A 49 4.15 0.57 10.66
N LYS A 50 3.50 1.73 10.73
CA LYS A 50 2.21 1.99 10.04
C LYS A 50 2.39 2.43 8.59
N SER A 51 3.60 2.82 8.26
CA SER A 51 4.08 3.29 6.97
C SER A 51 5.58 3.10 6.96
N GLY A 52 6.23 3.31 5.83
CA GLY A 52 7.68 3.28 5.78
C GLY A 52 8.15 3.54 4.38
N TYR A 53 9.25 4.26 4.27
CA TYR A 53 10.22 4.01 3.23
C TYR A 53 11.05 2.83 3.74
N PRO A 54 11.14 1.74 2.99
CA PRO A 54 11.18 1.77 1.53
C PRO A 54 9.84 1.39 0.89
N ARG A 55 9.79 1.20 -0.44
CA ARG A 55 8.61 0.92 -1.30
C ARG A 55 7.82 -0.37 -0.93
N PHE A 56 7.94 -0.84 0.30
CA PHE A 56 7.49 -2.11 0.87
C PHE A 56 6.30 -1.99 1.82
N VAL A 57 5.65 -0.84 1.96
CA VAL A 57 4.35 -0.79 2.66
C VAL A 57 3.33 -0.16 1.74
N ALA A 58 2.40 -0.97 1.24
CA ALA A 58 1.26 -0.45 0.50
C ALA A 58 0.48 0.52 1.40
N HIS A 59 0.28 1.74 0.93
CA HIS A 59 -0.43 2.76 1.69
C HIS A 59 -1.85 2.27 2.05
N SER A 60 -2.36 2.65 3.23
CA SER A 60 -3.68 2.22 3.73
C SER A 60 -4.83 2.48 2.73
N TYR A 61 -4.71 3.52 1.89
CA TYR A 61 -5.67 3.81 0.83
C TYR A 61 -5.68 2.77 -0.28
N ILE A 62 -4.53 2.18 -0.63
CA ILE A 62 -4.46 1.07 -1.59
C ILE A 62 -5.25 -0.12 -1.06
N ALA A 63 -5.06 -0.49 0.22
CA ALA A 63 -5.84 -1.54 0.87
C ALA A 63 -7.36 -1.26 0.84
N ARG A 64 -7.77 0.00 1.05
CA ARG A 64 -9.19 0.41 0.94
C ARG A 64 -9.73 0.24 -0.48
N ILE A 65 -8.92 0.50 -1.51
CA ILE A 65 -9.33 0.30 -2.91
C ILE A 65 -9.48 -1.18 -3.21
N LEU A 66 -8.56 -2.03 -2.74
CA LEU A 66 -8.65 -3.49 -2.88
C LEU A 66 -9.94 -4.02 -2.23
N ASP A 67 -10.23 -3.57 -1.00
CA ASP A 67 -11.47 -3.92 -0.28
C ASP A 67 -12.72 -3.42 -1.05
N TYR A 68 -12.68 -2.19 -1.57
CA TYR A 68 -13.76 -1.63 -2.40
C TYR A 68 -14.01 -2.45 -3.67
N ASN A 69 -12.95 -2.82 -4.39
CA ASN A 69 -13.04 -3.62 -5.61
C ASN A 69 -13.61 -5.02 -5.32
N ARG A 70 -13.19 -5.66 -4.22
CA ARG A 70 -13.74 -6.95 -3.78
C ARG A 70 -15.24 -6.86 -3.49
N ASP A 71 -15.67 -5.81 -2.79
CA ASP A 71 -17.07 -5.61 -2.43
C ASP A 71 -17.97 -5.23 -3.62
N THR A 72 -17.48 -4.37 -4.53
CA THR A 72 -18.32 -3.76 -5.58
C THR A 72 -18.22 -4.47 -6.92
N LYS A 73 -17.01 -4.91 -7.30
CA LYS A 73 -16.72 -5.58 -8.57
C LYS A 73 -16.65 -7.10 -8.43
N LYS A 74 -16.80 -7.63 -7.20
CA LYS A 74 -16.74 -9.06 -6.86
C LYS A 74 -15.42 -9.73 -7.28
N ILE A 75 -14.33 -8.97 -7.30
CA ILE A 75 -13.00 -9.46 -7.64
C ILE A 75 -12.44 -10.24 -6.45
N ASN A 76 -12.34 -11.56 -6.59
CA ASN A 76 -11.83 -12.46 -5.55
C ASN A 76 -10.40 -12.96 -5.82
N THR A 77 -9.86 -12.72 -7.02
CA THR A 77 -8.50 -13.09 -7.39
C THR A 77 -7.49 -12.00 -7.02
N PRO A 78 -6.17 -12.29 -7.09
CA PRO A 78 -5.15 -11.29 -6.83
C PRO A 78 -5.29 -10.08 -7.76
N GLN A 79 -5.09 -8.89 -7.20
CA GLN A 79 -5.20 -7.64 -7.93
C GLN A 79 -4.18 -6.62 -7.42
N PHE A 80 -3.66 -5.80 -8.32
CA PHE A 80 -2.67 -4.76 -8.03
C PHE A 80 -3.17 -3.40 -8.48
N ILE A 81 -2.96 -2.38 -7.64
CA ILE A 81 -3.31 -1.00 -7.97
C ILE A 81 -2.08 -0.33 -8.58
N ILE A 82 -2.11 -0.14 -9.89
CA ILE A 82 -0.97 0.27 -10.71
C ILE A 82 -1.10 1.76 -11.09
N SER A 83 0.04 2.43 -11.27
CA SER A 83 0.13 3.84 -11.62
C SER A 83 -0.44 4.20 -12.99
N SER A 84 -0.51 3.24 -13.92
CA SER A 84 -1.07 3.45 -15.26
C SER A 84 -1.34 2.14 -15.99
N LYS A 85 -2.17 2.21 -17.03
CA LYS A 85 -2.37 1.12 -18.00
C LYS A 85 -1.08 0.65 -18.65
N LYS A 86 -0.17 1.58 -18.98
CA LYS A 86 1.13 1.25 -19.59
C LYS A 86 1.96 0.36 -18.66
N ALA A 87 2.01 0.69 -17.37
CA ALA A 87 2.71 -0.13 -16.38
C ALA A 87 2.02 -1.49 -16.20
N ALA A 88 0.69 -1.55 -16.19
CA ALA A 88 -0.05 -2.83 -16.11
C ALA A 88 0.27 -3.74 -17.31
N ASN A 89 0.24 -3.19 -18.53
CA ASN A 89 0.61 -3.92 -19.74
C ASN A 89 2.06 -4.42 -19.69
N TRP A 90 2.98 -3.60 -19.15
CA TRP A 90 4.37 -4.01 -19.02
C TRP A 90 4.56 -5.19 -18.06
N ILE A 91 3.84 -5.20 -16.93
CA ILE A 91 3.83 -6.32 -15.99
C ILE A 91 3.30 -7.58 -16.67
N VAL A 92 2.15 -7.48 -17.35
CA VAL A 92 1.55 -8.60 -18.09
C VAL A 92 2.51 -9.19 -19.12
N GLN A 93 3.18 -8.34 -19.91
CA GLN A 93 4.14 -8.77 -20.91
C GLN A 93 5.38 -9.42 -20.28
N LYS A 94 5.94 -8.79 -19.24
CA LYS A 94 7.15 -9.28 -18.57
C LYS A 94 6.95 -10.68 -17.98
N PHE A 95 5.80 -10.92 -17.37
CA PHE A 95 5.50 -12.17 -16.68
C PHE A 95 4.62 -13.12 -17.51
N SER A 96 4.38 -12.81 -18.79
CA SER A 96 3.55 -13.61 -19.71
C SER A 96 2.20 -14.02 -19.11
N ILE A 97 1.55 -13.10 -18.41
CA ILE A 97 0.32 -13.38 -17.66
C ILE A 97 -0.83 -13.60 -18.65
N GLN A 98 -1.49 -14.76 -18.55
CA GLN A 98 -2.70 -15.07 -19.30
C GLN A 98 -3.95 -14.77 -18.46
N ASN A 99 -5.09 -14.56 -19.12
CA ASN A 99 -6.39 -14.31 -18.48
C ASN A 99 -6.39 -13.16 -17.46
N PHE A 100 -5.70 -12.07 -17.80
CA PHE A 100 -5.66 -10.86 -17.00
C PHE A 100 -6.80 -9.91 -17.38
N GLU A 101 -7.18 -9.03 -16.46
CA GLU A 101 -8.11 -7.92 -16.71
C GLU A 101 -7.47 -6.61 -16.24
N ILE A 102 -7.55 -5.56 -17.06
CA ILE A 102 -7.12 -4.21 -16.68
C ILE A 102 -8.35 -3.31 -16.60
N ILE A 103 -8.63 -2.84 -15.40
CA ILE A 103 -9.79 -1.99 -15.10
C ILE A 103 -9.29 -0.58 -14.82
N GLU A 104 -9.77 0.39 -15.59
CA GLU A 104 -9.52 1.81 -15.35
C GLU A 104 -10.77 2.46 -14.75
N ASP A 105 -10.63 3.09 -13.59
CA ASP A 105 -11.75 3.64 -12.84
C ASP A 105 -11.30 4.91 -12.10
N GLU A 106 -11.86 6.06 -12.47
CA GLU A 106 -11.61 7.37 -11.83
C GLU A 106 -10.11 7.75 -11.69
N GLY A 107 -9.27 7.32 -12.63
CA GLY A 107 -7.84 7.60 -12.64
C GLY A 107 -6.97 6.57 -11.90
N ILE A 108 -7.57 5.49 -11.38
CA ILE A 108 -6.86 4.33 -10.86
C ILE A 108 -6.90 3.19 -11.89
N THR A 109 -5.75 2.56 -12.09
CA THR A 109 -5.64 1.31 -12.87
C THR A 109 -5.55 0.13 -11.91
N THR A 110 -6.46 -0.84 -12.06
CA THR A 110 -6.41 -2.13 -11.34
C THR A 110 -6.02 -3.22 -12.33
N LEU A 111 -4.92 -3.91 -12.08
CA LEU A 111 -4.54 -5.13 -12.78
C LEU A 111 -5.05 -6.32 -11.98
N VAL A 112 -5.97 -7.10 -12.54
CA VAL A 112 -6.49 -8.34 -11.97
C VAL A 112 -5.83 -9.51 -12.68
N ILE A 113 -5.33 -10.46 -11.92
CA ILE A 113 -4.65 -11.66 -12.44
C ILE A 113 -5.31 -12.93 -11.87
N PRO A 114 -5.14 -14.09 -12.52
CA PRO A 114 -5.51 -15.37 -11.90
C PRO A 114 -4.67 -15.65 -10.65
N ASP A 115 -5.16 -16.56 -9.79
CA ASP A 115 -4.44 -16.98 -8.58
C ASP A 115 -3.21 -17.83 -8.95
N LEU A 116 -2.07 -17.15 -9.12
CA LEU A 116 -0.76 -17.71 -9.44
C LEU A 116 0.18 -17.47 -8.26
N LYS A 117 0.07 -18.31 -7.23
CA LYS A 117 0.73 -18.12 -5.92
C LYS A 117 2.24 -17.88 -5.99
N ASP A 118 2.93 -18.55 -6.91
CA ASP A 118 4.39 -18.40 -7.06
C ASP A 118 4.76 -17.10 -7.76
N LEU A 119 3.97 -16.70 -8.77
CA LEU A 119 4.21 -15.52 -9.59
C LEU A 119 3.80 -14.21 -8.89
N GLU A 120 2.82 -14.27 -7.98
CA GLU A 120 2.35 -13.10 -7.24
C GLU A 120 3.48 -12.41 -6.47
N LYS A 121 4.36 -13.18 -5.83
CA LYS A 121 5.51 -12.63 -5.09
C LYS A 121 6.49 -11.92 -6.03
N GLU A 122 6.79 -12.52 -7.18
CA GLU A 122 7.69 -11.92 -8.16
C GLU A 122 7.12 -10.63 -8.75
N ILE A 123 5.81 -10.61 -9.03
CA ILE A 123 5.10 -9.43 -9.51
C ILE A 123 5.16 -8.31 -8.47
N LEU A 124 4.89 -8.62 -7.19
CA LEU A 124 4.96 -7.65 -6.09
C LEU A 124 6.37 -7.08 -5.95
N SER A 125 7.39 -7.93 -5.97
CA SER A 125 8.81 -7.53 -5.97
C SER A 125 9.10 -6.57 -7.13
N PHE A 126 8.68 -6.95 -8.34
CA PHE A 126 8.89 -6.12 -9.52
C PHE A 126 8.20 -4.76 -9.43
N ILE A 127 6.92 -4.73 -9.04
CA ILE A 127 6.13 -3.48 -8.89
C ILE A 127 6.85 -2.52 -7.93
N GLN A 128 7.39 -3.07 -6.85
CA GLN A 128 8.11 -2.36 -5.82
C GLN A 128 9.44 -1.80 -6.29
N HIS A 129 10.26 -2.62 -6.96
CA HIS A 129 11.55 -2.16 -7.47
C HIS A 129 11.42 -1.16 -8.61
N THR A 130 10.36 -1.27 -9.43
CA THR A 130 10.09 -0.35 -10.54
C THR A 130 9.28 0.89 -10.15
N GLY A 131 8.65 0.90 -8.97
CA GLY A 131 7.77 1.99 -8.56
C GLY A 131 6.48 2.08 -9.39
N CYS A 132 6.00 0.96 -9.93
CA CYS A 132 4.79 0.92 -10.75
C CYS A 132 3.48 0.96 -9.93
N LEU A 133 3.54 0.90 -8.61
CA LEU A 133 2.36 0.99 -7.74
C LEU A 133 1.73 2.39 -7.84
N ALA A 134 0.39 2.46 -7.73
CA ALA A 134 -0.29 3.75 -7.63
C ALA A 134 0.17 4.52 -6.38
N SER A 135 0.28 5.84 -6.51
CA SER A 135 0.67 6.71 -5.39
C SER A 135 -0.46 6.84 -4.37
N SER A 136 -0.10 7.18 -3.13
CA SER A 136 -1.08 7.45 -2.07
C SER A 136 -2.04 8.59 -2.43
N ARG A 137 -1.58 9.60 -3.18
CA ARG A 137 -2.39 10.72 -3.67
C ARG A 137 -3.41 10.28 -4.72
N MET A 138 -2.99 9.49 -5.71
CA MET A 138 -3.93 8.90 -6.67
C MET A 138 -5.00 8.06 -5.97
N ALA A 139 -4.58 7.30 -4.96
CA ALA A 139 -5.51 6.50 -4.17
C ALA A 139 -6.49 7.36 -3.35
N GLU A 140 -6.02 8.48 -2.81
CA GLU A 140 -6.87 9.45 -2.10
C GLU A 140 -7.91 10.07 -3.04
N ASP A 141 -7.49 10.57 -4.20
CA ASP A 141 -8.37 11.19 -5.18
C ASP A 141 -9.49 10.24 -5.61
N PHE A 142 -9.14 8.97 -5.87
CA PHE A 142 -10.11 7.93 -6.18
C PHE A 142 -11.13 7.74 -5.05
N LEU A 143 -10.66 7.60 -3.81
CA LEU A 143 -11.54 7.36 -2.66
C LEU A 143 -12.47 8.56 -2.41
N LEU A 144 -11.95 9.80 -2.52
CA LEU A 144 -12.74 11.02 -2.37
C LEU A 144 -13.84 11.14 -3.42
N LYS A 145 -13.53 10.84 -4.68
CA LYS A 145 -14.53 10.83 -5.76
C LYS A 145 -15.59 9.77 -5.54
N LYS A 146 -15.20 8.54 -5.17
CA LYS A 146 -16.16 7.46 -4.89
C LYS A 146 -17.01 7.72 -3.66
N GLU A 147 -16.46 8.32 -2.62
CA GLU A 147 -17.21 8.68 -1.41
C GLU A 147 -18.18 9.84 -1.68
N SER A 148 -17.76 10.85 -2.44
CA SER A 148 -18.64 11.94 -2.89
C SER A 148 -19.79 11.41 -3.74
N TYR A 149 -19.50 10.51 -4.68
CA TYR A 149 -20.50 9.85 -5.50
C TYR A 149 -21.48 9.00 -4.67
N LYS A 150 -20.98 8.27 -3.66
CA LYS A 150 -21.85 7.50 -2.77
C LYS A 150 -22.66 8.38 -1.82
N LYS A 151 -22.12 9.50 -1.35
CA LYS A 151 -22.86 10.49 -0.55
C LYS A 151 -23.97 11.14 -1.37
N PHE A 152 -23.71 11.45 -2.64
CA PHE A 152 -24.71 11.87 -3.61
C PHE A 152 -25.81 10.80 -3.80
N LEU A 153 -25.44 9.52 -3.82
CA LEU A 153 -26.36 8.37 -3.88
C LEU A 153 -26.88 7.87 -2.51
N GLY A 154 -26.61 8.56 -1.40
CA GLY A 154 -27.09 8.20 -0.06
C GLY A 154 -26.46 6.97 0.63
N ARG A 155 -25.33 6.41 0.16
CA ARG A 155 -24.63 5.24 0.76
C ARG A 155 -23.35 5.68 1.50
N LYS A 156 -23.12 5.24 2.76
CA LYS A 156 -21.86 5.53 3.51
C LYS A 156 -20.79 4.46 3.30
N LEU A 157 -19.54 4.88 3.07
CA LEU A 157 -18.34 4.02 3.08
C LEU A 157 -17.71 4.01 4.49
N LYS A 158 -18.36 3.36 5.46
CA LYS A 158 -17.70 3.06 6.74
C LYS A 158 -17.37 1.57 6.79
N LYS A 159 -16.16 1.19 6.44
CA LYS A 159 -15.62 -0.15 6.72
C LYS A 159 -14.21 -0.06 7.28
N LYS A 160 -13.97 -0.86 8.32
CA LYS A 160 -12.67 -1.11 8.94
C LYS A 160 -11.79 -1.83 7.91
N ILE A 161 -10.57 -1.33 7.69
CA ILE A 161 -9.61 -1.91 6.73
C ILE A 161 -9.40 -3.37 7.10
N ARG A 162 -9.76 -4.31 6.22
CA ARG A 162 -9.59 -5.75 6.47
C ARG A 162 -8.20 -6.24 6.05
N SER A 163 -7.58 -5.58 5.09
CA SER A 163 -6.35 -6.05 4.45
C SER A 163 -5.12 -5.21 4.81
N ILE A 164 -4.61 -5.38 6.03
CA ILE A 164 -3.22 -4.99 6.38
C ILE A 164 -2.31 -6.24 6.47
N LYS A 165 -2.89 -7.44 6.57
CA LYS A 165 -2.13 -8.69 6.73
C LYS A 165 -1.33 -9.11 5.49
N PHE A 166 -1.75 -8.73 4.29
CA PHE A 166 -1.13 -9.25 3.06
C PHE A 166 0.31 -8.74 2.87
N PHE A 167 0.59 -7.49 3.24
CA PHE A 167 1.89 -6.88 2.99
C PHE A 167 2.88 -7.06 4.15
N LEU A 168 2.39 -7.12 5.39
CA LEU A 168 3.22 -7.42 6.57
C LEU A 168 3.86 -8.81 6.47
N LEU A 169 3.12 -9.79 5.90
CA LEU A 169 3.63 -11.13 5.65
C LEU A 169 4.70 -11.16 4.55
N TYR A 170 4.58 -10.29 3.55
CA TYR A 170 5.56 -10.16 2.45
C TYR A 170 6.87 -9.51 2.94
N LEU A 171 6.77 -8.44 3.74
CA LEU A 171 7.92 -7.78 4.41
C LEU A 171 8.74 -8.74 5.27
N LEU A 172 8.09 -9.66 5.98
CA LEU A 172 8.74 -10.69 6.79
C LEU A 172 9.41 -11.80 5.95
N SER A 173 9.02 -11.94 4.67
CA SER A 173 9.52 -12.98 3.77
C SER A 173 10.63 -12.54 2.81
N MET A 174 10.96 -11.25 2.79
CA MET A 174 12.04 -10.73 1.96
C MET A 174 13.38 -10.94 2.69
N GLU A 175 14.17 -11.91 2.24
CA GLU A 175 15.61 -11.94 2.48
C GLU A 175 16.22 -10.77 1.67
N ILE A 176 17.04 -9.94 2.31
CA ILE A 176 17.86 -8.90 1.66
C ILE A 176 19.27 -9.47 1.57
#